data_AF-A0A1F4XLR6-F1
#
_entry.id   AF-A0A1F4XLR6-F1
#
_cell.length_a   1.000
_cell.length_b   1.000
_cell.length_c   1.000
_cell.angle_alpha   90.00
_cell.angle_beta   90.00
_cell.angle_gamma   90.00
#
_symmetry.space_group_name_H-M   'P 1'
#
loop_
_entity.id
_entity.type
_entity.pdbx_description
1 polymer ?
#
loop_
_entity_poly.entity_id
_entity_poly.type
_entity_poly.pdbx_seq_one_letter_code
_entity_poly.pdbx_strand_id
1 'polypeptide(L)'
;MSKKIPPHNLSHQIDFPMVLFDSLYGLILFFNLDSFLDITDPLHFVLYVFSLIVVIHWWFEYKSADDCYGEEISRSTVNTIIGVILIILLEFFILKMKDGKFYAALSFLMLIFVADIVWALIFRFLGRWKTKDKKLMTYMENELERNMVVDLVALILLAGLFFAFPYIEIFWFVMSLLLIYIFYIYLTYKYKIIDVEIL
;
A
#
# COMPACT_ATOMS: atom_id res chain seq x y z
N MET A 1 -11.07 43.31 -6.96
CA MET A 1 -10.68 43.01 -5.58
C MET A 1 -10.77 41.50 -5.36
N SER A 2 -9.63 40.80 -5.39
CA SER A 2 -9.57 39.37 -5.08
C SER A 2 -9.63 39.21 -3.56
N LYS A 3 -10.70 38.57 -3.05
CA LYS A 3 -10.78 38.20 -1.63
C LYS A 3 -9.67 37.18 -1.36
N LYS A 4 -8.62 37.60 -0.67
CA LYS A 4 -7.64 36.68 -0.06
C LYS A 4 -8.40 35.81 0.94
N ILE A 5 -8.58 34.54 0.59
CA ILE A 5 -9.09 33.52 1.50
C ILE A 5 -8.09 33.42 2.67
N PRO A 6 -8.56 33.48 3.94
CA PRO A 6 -7.66 33.42 5.08
C PRO A 6 -6.90 32.07 5.13
N PRO A 7 -5.64 32.06 5.59
CA PRO A 7 -4.76 30.88 5.56
C PRO A 7 -5.24 29.70 6.43
N HIS A 8 -6.21 29.93 7.33
CA HIS A 8 -6.77 28.88 8.21
C HIS A 8 -7.57 27.79 7.50
N ASN A 9 -8.01 27.98 6.25
CA ASN A 9 -8.76 26.95 5.52
C ASN A 9 -7.89 25.91 4.80
N LEU A 10 -6.58 26.16 4.65
CA LEU A 10 -5.68 25.27 3.90
C LEU A 10 -5.11 24.13 4.76
N SER A 11 -4.85 24.37 6.04
CA SER A 11 -4.35 23.31 6.94
C SER A 11 -5.37 22.18 7.10
N HIS A 12 -6.65 22.51 7.31
CA HIS A 12 -7.72 21.51 7.41
C HIS A 12 -7.93 20.68 6.13
N GLN A 13 -7.53 21.18 4.95
CA GLN A 13 -7.62 20.41 3.70
C GLN A 13 -6.45 19.44 3.51
N ILE A 14 -5.31 19.70 4.16
CA ILE A 14 -4.13 18.83 4.12
C ILE A 14 -4.29 17.67 5.12
N ASP A 15 -4.91 17.92 6.28
CA ASP A 15 -5.09 16.89 7.33
C ASP A 15 -6.26 15.92 7.03
N PHE A 16 -7.22 16.32 6.20
CA PHE A 16 -8.44 15.52 5.95
C PHE A 16 -8.19 14.15 5.31
N PRO A 17 -7.35 14.01 4.25
CA PRO A 17 -7.03 12.71 3.68
C PRO A 17 -6.42 11.75 4.70
N MET A 18 -5.47 12.22 5.52
CA MET A 18 -4.80 11.39 6.53
C MET A 18 -5.80 10.84 7.56
N VAL A 19 -6.66 11.70 8.12
CA VAL A 19 -7.69 11.30 9.09
C VAL A 19 -8.72 10.36 8.45
N LEU A 20 -9.11 10.60 7.20
CA LEU A 20 -10.02 9.74 6.45
C LEU A 20 -9.41 8.34 6.28
N PHE A 21 -8.15 8.27 5.85
CA PHE A 21 -7.48 6.99 5.63
C PHE A 21 -7.26 6.22 6.93
N ASP A 22 -6.81 6.87 8.01
CA ASP A 22 -6.70 6.24 9.34
C ASP A 22 -8.04 5.65 9.81
N SER A 23 -9.14 6.39 9.59
CA SER A 23 -10.48 5.92 9.92
C SER A 23 -10.90 4.72 9.07
N LEU A 24 -10.64 4.75 7.76
CA LEU A 24 -10.99 3.67 6.83
C LEU A 24 -10.19 2.38 7.11
N TYR A 25 -8.87 2.49 7.32
CA TYR A 25 -8.03 1.37 7.72
C TYR A 25 -8.50 0.78 9.07
N GLY A 26 -8.82 1.64 10.05
CA GLY A 26 -9.38 1.23 11.33
C GLY A 26 -10.72 0.48 11.20
N LEU A 27 -11.63 0.96 10.33
CA LEU A 27 -12.91 0.31 10.07
C LEU A 27 -12.72 -1.06 9.42
N ILE A 28 -11.82 -1.19 8.44
CA ILE A 28 -11.49 -2.47 7.82
C ILE A 28 -11.00 -3.46 8.87
N LEU A 29 -10.06 -3.05 9.73
CA LEU A 29 -9.57 -3.94 10.79
C LEU A 29 -10.69 -4.34 11.77
N PHE A 30 -11.53 -3.38 12.17
CA PHE A 30 -12.63 -3.63 13.11
C PHE A 30 -13.69 -4.57 12.55
N PHE A 31 -14.18 -4.34 11.32
CA PHE A 31 -15.22 -5.19 10.72
C PHE A 31 -14.72 -6.59 10.36
N ASN A 32 -13.42 -6.74 10.07
CA ASN A 32 -12.87 -8.06 9.81
C ASN A 32 -12.78 -8.92 11.07
N LEU A 33 -12.61 -8.34 12.28
CA LEU A 33 -12.61 -9.11 13.53
C LEU A 33 -13.88 -9.93 13.75
N ASP A 34 -15.03 -9.50 13.25
CA ASP A 34 -16.28 -10.28 13.35
C ASP A 34 -16.24 -11.51 12.43
N SER A 35 -15.61 -11.38 11.26
CA SER A 35 -15.42 -12.49 10.30
C SER A 35 -14.39 -13.53 10.75
N PHE A 36 -13.59 -13.25 11.78
CA PHE A 36 -12.60 -14.16 12.36
C PHE A 36 -13.23 -15.43 12.96
N LEU A 37 -14.41 -15.30 13.57
CA LEU A 37 -15.06 -16.39 14.30
C LEU A 37 -15.64 -17.49 13.39
N ASP A 38 -15.79 -17.21 12.10
CA ASP A 38 -16.38 -18.11 11.12
C ASP A 38 -15.36 -19.05 10.43
N ILE A 39 -14.06 -18.85 10.65
CA ILE A 39 -13.01 -19.57 9.92
C ILE A 39 -12.65 -20.88 10.61
N THR A 40 -12.91 -22.01 9.94
CA THR A 40 -12.67 -23.36 10.47
C THR A 40 -11.42 -24.05 9.93
N ASP A 41 -10.91 -23.62 8.78
CA ASP A 41 -9.72 -24.20 8.13
C ASP A 41 -8.43 -23.48 8.56
N PRO A 42 -7.38 -24.21 9.01
CA PRO A 42 -6.13 -23.59 9.47
C PRO A 42 -5.38 -22.79 8.41
N LEU A 43 -5.41 -23.19 7.13
CA LEU A 43 -4.72 -22.46 6.06
C LEU A 43 -5.49 -21.18 5.69
N HIS A 44 -6.81 -21.23 5.69
CA HIS A 44 -7.65 -20.03 5.55
C HIS A 44 -7.43 -19.07 6.71
N PHE A 45 -7.28 -19.58 7.93
CA PHE A 45 -6.94 -18.77 9.10
C PHE A 45 -5.61 -18.04 8.92
N VAL A 46 -4.56 -18.76 8.48
CA VAL A 46 -3.25 -18.16 8.20
C VAL A 46 -3.37 -17.08 7.12
N LEU A 47 -4.11 -17.34 6.04
CA LEU A 47 -4.31 -16.38 4.97
C LEU A 47 -5.11 -15.14 5.38
N TYR A 48 -6.08 -15.31 6.28
CA TYR A 48 -6.84 -14.22 6.85
C TYR A 48 -5.97 -13.35 7.76
N VAL A 49 -5.18 -13.95 8.67
CA VAL A 49 -4.24 -13.18 9.51
C VAL A 49 -3.20 -12.48 8.63
N PHE A 50 -2.74 -13.15 7.59
CA PHE A 50 -1.83 -12.60 6.61
C PHE A 50 -2.42 -11.39 5.87
N SER A 51 -3.69 -11.43 5.44
CA SER A 51 -4.31 -10.28 4.79
C SER A 51 -4.40 -9.08 5.72
N LEU A 52 -4.69 -9.27 7.01
CA LEU A 52 -4.65 -8.19 8.00
C LEU A 52 -3.24 -7.58 8.16
N ILE A 53 -2.18 -8.41 8.16
CA ILE A 53 -0.80 -7.94 8.19
C ILE A 53 -0.50 -7.08 6.95
N VAL A 54 -1.00 -7.50 5.78
CA VAL A 54 -0.86 -6.73 4.53
C VAL A 54 -1.50 -5.35 4.67
N VAL A 55 -2.72 -5.27 5.22
CA VAL A 55 -3.42 -4.00 5.47
C VAL A 55 -2.61 -3.08 6.36
N ILE A 56 -2.14 -3.60 7.50
CA ILE A 56 -1.38 -2.82 8.49
C ILE A 56 -0.06 -2.32 7.88
N HIS A 57 0.66 -3.21 7.20
CA HIS A 57 1.92 -2.85 6.57
C HIS A 57 1.75 -1.76 5.51
N TRP A 58 0.71 -1.88 4.68
CA TRP A 58 0.44 -0.90 3.65
C TRP A 58 -0.04 0.45 4.19
N TRP A 59 -0.75 0.45 5.32
CA TRP A 59 -1.05 1.67 6.05
C TRP A 59 0.21 2.39 6.55
N PHE A 60 1.22 1.64 7.04
CA PHE A 60 2.51 2.22 7.42
C PHE A 60 3.26 2.80 6.22
N GLU A 61 3.27 2.11 5.07
CA GLU A 61 3.86 2.64 3.84
C GLU A 61 3.16 3.92 3.39
N TYR A 62 1.82 3.96 3.44
CA TYR A 62 1.05 5.16 3.12
C TYR A 62 1.43 6.35 4.01
N LYS A 63 1.54 6.15 5.33
CA LYS A 63 1.98 7.20 6.26
C LYS A 63 3.38 7.68 5.97
N SER A 64 4.32 6.77 5.75
CA SER A 64 5.70 7.12 5.41
C SER A 64 5.79 7.91 4.10
N ALA A 65 4.93 7.60 3.12
CA ALA A 65 4.87 8.33 1.86
C ALA A 65 4.23 9.72 2.04
N ASP A 66 3.19 9.86 2.87
CA ASP A 66 2.58 11.15 3.16
C ASP A 66 3.56 12.08 3.90
N ASP A 67 4.33 11.55 4.85
CA ASP A 67 5.38 12.31 5.55
C ASP A 67 6.50 12.77 4.59
N CYS A 68 6.86 11.95 3.59
CA CYS A 68 7.92 12.28 2.64
C CYS A 68 7.46 13.22 1.51
N TYR A 69 6.23 13.06 1.02
CA TYR A 69 5.76 13.70 -0.22
C TYR A 69 4.48 14.55 -0.08
N GLY A 70 3.75 14.44 1.02
CA GLY A 70 2.37 14.94 1.17
C GLY A 70 2.25 16.44 0.94
N GLU A 71 3.19 17.23 1.47
CA GLU A 71 3.22 18.68 1.26
C GLU A 71 3.72 19.07 -0.14
N GLU A 72 4.57 18.23 -0.75
CA GLU A 72 5.30 18.54 -1.99
C GLU A 72 4.55 18.18 -3.27
N ILE A 73 3.45 17.42 -3.15
CA ILE A 73 2.61 17.00 -4.26
C ILE A 73 1.42 17.98 -4.46
N SER A 74 1.25 18.50 -5.67
CA SER A 74 0.24 19.52 -6.00
C SER A 74 -1.20 19.01 -6.24
N ARG A 75 -1.47 17.70 -6.10
CA ARG A 75 -2.78 17.08 -6.46
C ARG A 75 -3.38 16.20 -5.37
N SER A 76 -3.75 16.81 -4.24
CA SER A 76 -4.43 16.15 -3.12
C SER A 76 -5.66 15.32 -3.54
N THR A 77 -6.55 15.85 -4.39
CA THR A 77 -7.82 15.16 -4.74
C THR A 77 -7.66 13.87 -5.54
N VAL A 78 -6.74 13.83 -6.51
CA VAL A 78 -6.52 12.62 -7.34
C VAL A 78 -5.94 11.50 -6.48
N ASN A 79 -5.03 11.85 -5.56
CA ASN A 79 -4.46 10.90 -4.60
C ASN A 79 -5.52 10.36 -3.65
N THR A 80 -6.40 11.21 -3.14
CA THR A 80 -7.52 10.77 -2.30
C THR A 80 -8.43 9.80 -3.05
N ILE A 81 -8.79 10.09 -4.30
CA ILE A 81 -9.65 9.21 -5.11
C ILE A 81 -8.98 7.85 -5.35
N ILE A 82 -7.70 7.85 -5.76
CA ILE A 82 -6.94 6.62 -5.99
C ILE A 82 -6.85 5.81 -4.69
N GLY A 83 -6.52 6.45 -3.57
CA GLY A 83 -6.45 5.79 -2.27
C GLY A 83 -7.78 5.20 -1.80
N VAL A 84 -8.90 5.90 -2.01
CA VAL A 84 -10.23 5.36 -1.68
C VAL A 84 -10.57 4.13 -2.52
N ILE A 85 -10.31 4.18 -3.84
CA ILE A 85 -10.51 3.01 -4.73
C ILE A 85 -9.67 1.82 -4.24
N LEU A 86 -8.42 2.07 -3.88
CA LEU A 86 -7.50 1.07 -3.38
C LEU A 86 -7.96 0.42 -2.07
N ILE A 87 -8.50 1.21 -1.15
CA ILE A 87 -9.09 0.71 0.10
C ILE A 87 -10.33 -0.14 -0.15
N ILE A 88 -11.22 0.29 -1.05
CA ILE A 88 -12.41 -0.48 -1.43
C ILE A 88 -12.00 -1.84 -2.03
N LEU A 89 -10.98 -1.84 -2.89
CA LEU A 89 -10.43 -3.08 -3.45
C LEU A 89 -9.89 -3.98 -2.33
N LEU A 90 -9.09 -3.42 -1.41
CA LEU A 90 -8.51 -4.12 -0.29
C LEU A 90 -9.58 -4.77 0.62
N GLU A 91 -10.65 -4.05 0.96
CA GLU A 91 -11.79 -4.61 1.70
C GLU A 91 -12.48 -5.74 0.92
N PHE A 92 -12.79 -5.53 -0.36
CA PHE A 92 -13.41 -6.55 -1.21
C PHE A 92 -12.60 -7.85 -1.24
N PHE A 93 -11.27 -7.75 -1.30
CA PHE A 93 -10.42 -8.93 -1.33
C PHE A 93 -10.31 -9.64 0.02
N ILE A 94 -10.26 -8.93 1.14
CA ILE A 94 -10.30 -9.57 2.45
C ILE A 94 -11.59 -10.39 2.61
N LEU A 95 -12.73 -9.87 2.13
CA LEU A 95 -13.99 -10.61 2.10
C LEU A 95 -13.91 -11.86 1.20
N LYS A 96 -13.18 -11.82 0.08
CA LYS A 96 -12.97 -12.99 -0.79
C LYS A 96 -11.99 -14.02 -0.22
N MET A 97 -11.08 -13.59 0.64
CA MET A 97 -10.15 -14.49 1.34
C MET A 97 -10.88 -15.37 2.35
N LYS A 98 -11.98 -14.87 2.94
CA LYS A 98 -12.90 -15.67 3.77
C LYS A 98 -13.46 -16.89 3.03
N ASP A 99 -13.69 -16.77 1.71
CA ASP A 99 -14.23 -17.85 0.87
C ASP A 99 -13.18 -18.93 0.50
N GLY A 100 -11.95 -18.86 1.03
CA GLY A 100 -10.90 -19.87 0.77
C GLY A 100 -10.30 -19.83 -0.64
N LYS A 101 -10.42 -18.70 -1.34
CA LYS A 101 -9.91 -18.55 -2.72
C LYS A 101 -8.44 -18.14 -2.71
N PHE A 102 -7.53 -19.11 -2.54
CA PHE A 102 -6.07 -18.92 -2.53
C PHE A 102 -5.52 -18.08 -3.69
N TYR A 103 -6.05 -18.27 -4.90
CA TYR A 103 -5.67 -17.50 -6.08
C TYR A 103 -6.07 -16.01 -6.01
N ALA A 104 -7.14 -15.70 -5.28
CA ALA A 104 -7.55 -14.32 -5.04
C ALA A 104 -6.53 -13.59 -4.14
N ALA A 105 -5.91 -14.28 -3.18
CA ALA A 105 -4.83 -13.76 -2.32
C ALA A 105 -3.66 -13.23 -3.14
N LEU A 106 -3.20 -14.07 -4.08
CA LEU A 106 -2.08 -13.77 -4.94
C LEU A 106 -2.41 -12.63 -5.90
N SER A 107 -3.57 -12.71 -6.56
CA SER A 107 -4.03 -11.69 -7.50
C SER A 107 -4.17 -10.33 -6.82
N PHE A 108 -4.63 -10.31 -5.57
CA PHE A 108 -4.75 -9.11 -4.76
C PHE A 108 -3.39 -8.48 -4.44
N LEU A 109 -2.43 -9.27 -3.95
CA LEU A 109 -1.08 -8.77 -3.68
C LEU A 109 -0.41 -8.23 -4.94
N MET A 110 -0.57 -8.92 -6.07
CA MET A 110 -0.09 -8.41 -7.35
C MET A 110 -0.76 -7.08 -7.72
N LEU A 111 -2.06 -6.93 -7.49
CA LEU A 111 -2.78 -5.70 -7.79
C LEU A 111 -2.29 -4.52 -6.93
N ILE A 112 -1.99 -4.75 -5.64
CA ILE A 112 -1.41 -3.72 -4.76
C ILE A 112 -0.09 -3.22 -5.33
N PHE A 113 0.86 -4.12 -5.62
CA PHE A 113 2.17 -3.70 -6.12
C PHE A 113 2.10 -3.05 -7.50
N VAL A 114 1.17 -3.50 -8.37
CA VAL A 114 0.92 -2.82 -9.65
C VAL A 114 0.38 -1.41 -9.40
N ALA A 115 -0.53 -1.22 -8.46
CA ALA A 115 -1.07 0.09 -8.12
C ALA A 115 0.02 1.02 -7.58
N ASP A 116 0.90 0.53 -6.71
CA ASP A 116 2.01 1.29 -6.14
C ASP A 116 3.02 1.71 -7.21
N ILE A 117 3.35 0.81 -8.15
CA ILE A 117 4.19 1.14 -9.31
C ILE A 117 3.51 2.19 -10.20
N VAL A 118 2.22 2.02 -10.51
CA VAL A 118 1.48 3.00 -11.33
C VAL A 118 1.45 4.36 -10.64
N TRP A 119 1.21 4.39 -9.33
CA TRP A 119 1.26 5.60 -8.53
C TRP A 119 2.65 6.25 -8.61
N ALA A 120 3.72 5.50 -8.35
CA ALA A 120 5.09 6.00 -8.40
C ALA A 120 5.48 6.50 -9.81
N LEU A 121 5.02 5.84 -10.88
CA LEU A 121 5.23 6.27 -12.27
C LEU A 121 4.49 7.58 -12.57
N ILE A 122 3.24 7.70 -12.13
CA ILE A 122 2.47 8.96 -12.28
C ILE A 122 3.23 10.09 -11.59
N PHE A 123 3.78 9.87 -10.40
CA PHE A 123 4.54 10.89 -9.68
C PHE A 123 5.88 11.20 -10.33
N ARG A 124 6.60 10.20 -10.81
CA ARG A 124 7.88 10.41 -11.49
C ARG A 124 7.75 11.21 -12.79
N PHE A 125 6.73 10.93 -13.61
CA PHE A 125 6.62 11.52 -14.95
C PHE A 125 5.65 12.70 -15.03
N LEU A 126 4.61 12.72 -14.21
CA LEU A 126 3.55 13.74 -14.24
C LEU A 126 3.49 14.56 -12.94
N GLY A 127 4.29 14.20 -11.94
CA GLY A 127 4.41 14.93 -10.68
C GLY A 127 4.91 16.34 -10.93
N ARG A 128 4.15 17.32 -10.44
CA ARG A 128 4.63 18.70 -10.32
C ARG A 128 5.05 18.89 -8.87
N TRP A 129 6.35 18.72 -8.63
CA TRP A 129 6.99 19.04 -7.35
C TRP A 129 6.79 20.51 -7.02
N LYS A 130 6.41 20.84 -5.78
CA LYS A 130 6.28 22.23 -5.33
C LYS A 130 7.65 22.84 -5.00
N THR A 131 8.56 22.03 -4.45
CA THR A 131 9.92 22.46 -4.12
C THR A 131 10.71 22.88 -5.35
N LYS A 132 11.58 23.87 -5.15
CA LYS A 132 12.57 24.33 -6.14
C LYS A 132 13.99 23.85 -5.82
N ASP A 133 14.18 23.19 -4.67
CA ASP A 133 15.47 22.63 -4.31
C ASP A 133 15.74 21.37 -5.14
N LYS A 134 16.78 21.44 -5.98
CA LYS A 134 17.21 20.33 -6.82
C LYS A 134 17.68 19.13 -6.00
N LYS A 135 18.33 19.34 -4.86
CA LYS A 135 18.83 18.23 -4.03
C LYS A 135 17.67 17.42 -3.44
N LEU A 136 16.68 18.12 -2.89
CA LEU A 136 15.47 17.50 -2.35
C LEU A 136 14.67 16.78 -3.45
N MET A 137 14.52 17.41 -4.62
CA MET A 137 13.85 16.79 -5.77
C MET A 137 14.54 15.50 -6.22
N THR A 138 15.88 15.51 -6.37
CA THR A 138 16.63 14.30 -6.73
C THR A 138 16.55 13.22 -5.65
N TYR A 139 16.52 13.59 -4.37
CA TYR A 139 16.30 12.64 -3.28
C TYR A 139 14.93 11.96 -3.40
N MET A 140 13.84 12.73 -3.58
CA MET A 140 12.49 12.19 -3.76
C MET A 140 12.36 11.31 -5.02
N GLU A 141 13.00 11.68 -6.12
CA GLU A 141 13.03 10.86 -7.35
C GLU A 141 13.75 9.52 -7.14
N ASN A 142 14.88 9.52 -6.44
CA ASN A 142 15.61 8.31 -6.09
C ASN A 142 14.79 7.41 -5.16
N GLU A 143 14.04 8.01 -4.23
CA GLU A 143 13.15 7.30 -3.31
C GLU A 143 12.01 6.61 -4.07
N LEU A 144 11.35 7.32 -4.99
CA LEU A 144 10.35 6.74 -5.89
C LEU A 144 10.93 5.60 -6.74
N GLU A 145 12.14 5.76 -7.27
CA GLU A 145 12.82 4.71 -8.04
C GLU A 145 13.05 3.45 -7.20
N ARG A 146 13.54 3.64 -5.97
CA ARG A 146 13.78 2.54 -5.04
C ARG A 146 12.48 1.83 -4.67
N ASN A 147 11.40 2.58 -4.44
CA ASN A 147 10.08 2.01 -4.18
C ASN A 147 9.61 1.14 -5.34
N MET A 148 9.69 1.67 -6.58
CA MET A 148 9.32 0.91 -7.79
C MET A 148 10.14 -0.36 -7.97
N VAL A 149 11.45 -0.32 -7.70
CA VAL A 149 12.32 -1.51 -7.81
C VAL A 149 11.91 -2.57 -6.79
N VAL A 150 11.65 -2.19 -5.54
CA VAL A 150 11.20 -3.12 -4.49
C VAL A 150 9.86 -3.77 -4.87
N ASP A 151 8.90 -2.98 -5.35
CA ASP A 151 7.60 -3.48 -5.80
C ASP A 151 7.71 -4.39 -7.04
N LEU A 152 8.60 -4.04 -7.98
CA LEU A 152 8.84 -4.84 -9.17
C LEU A 152 9.47 -6.20 -8.83
N VAL A 153 10.42 -6.24 -7.89
CA VAL A 153 11.01 -7.49 -7.40
C VAL A 153 9.94 -8.38 -6.77
N ALA A 154 9.08 -7.81 -5.93
CA ALA A 154 7.97 -8.55 -5.33
C ALA A 154 6.99 -9.08 -6.41
N LEU A 155 6.65 -8.26 -7.40
CA LEU A 155 5.80 -8.69 -8.52
C LEU A 155 6.40 -9.83 -9.33
N ILE A 156 7.70 -9.81 -9.59
CA ILE A 156 8.39 -10.89 -10.31
C ILE A 156 8.30 -12.21 -9.52
N LEU A 157 8.52 -12.15 -8.19
CA LEU A 157 8.39 -13.32 -7.32
C LEU A 157 6.95 -13.85 -7.29
N LEU A 158 5.96 -12.96 -7.17
CA LEU A 158 4.55 -13.33 -7.19
C LEU A 158 4.11 -13.89 -8.56
N ALA A 159 4.60 -13.32 -9.66
CA ALA A 159 4.35 -13.86 -11.00
C ALA A 159 4.96 -15.26 -11.16
N GLY A 160 6.16 -15.49 -10.62
CA GLY A 160 6.75 -16.83 -10.55
C GLY A 160 5.84 -17.81 -9.79
N LEU A 161 5.34 -17.41 -8.63
CA LEU A 161 4.41 -18.20 -7.84
C LEU A 161 3.07 -18.43 -8.56
N PHE A 162 2.59 -17.45 -9.32
CA PHE A 162 1.39 -17.53 -10.16
C PHE A 162 1.49 -18.64 -11.20
N PHE A 163 2.60 -18.68 -11.95
CA PHE A 163 2.83 -19.72 -12.95
C PHE A 163 3.10 -21.08 -12.31
N ALA A 164 3.67 -21.13 -11.11
CA ALA A 164 3.89 -22.36 -10.36
C ALA A 164 2.61 -22.92 -9.70
N PHE A 165 1.58 -22.09 -9.49
CA PHE A 165 0.36 -22.45 -8.75
C PHE A 165 -0.28 -23.79 -9.19
N PRO A 166 -0.43 -24.12 -10.49
CA PRO A 166 -1.04 -25.38 -10.90
C PRO A 166 -0.19 -26.63 -10.57
N TYR A 167 1.08 -26.44 -10.23
CA TYR A 167 2.07 -27.51 -10.07
C TYR A 167 2.53 -27.72 -8.63
N ILE A 168 2.08 -26.90 -7.68
CA ILE A 168 2.49 -26.95 -6.28
C ILE A 168 1.29 -27.24 -5.37
N GLU A 169 1.53 -27.94 -4.27
CA GLU A 169 0.50 -28.17 -3.28
C GLU A 169 0.12 -26.86 -2.56
N ILE A 170 -1.13 -26.77 -2.10
CA ILE A 170 -1.70 -25.57 -1.46
C ILE A 170 -0.86 -25.11 -0.26
N PHE A 171 -0.35 -26.06 0.54
CA PHE A 171 0.52 -25.74 1.66
C PHE A 171 1.79 -24.98 1.23
N TRP A 172 2.49 -25.50 0.21
CA TRP A 172 3.70 -24.87 -0.32
C TRP A 172 3.42 -23.54 -1.00
N PHE A 173 2.25 -23.41 -1.64
CA PHE A 173 1.78 -22.13 -2.17
C PHE A 173 1.62 -21.08 -1.07
N VAL A 174 0.89 -21.39 0.00
CA VAL A 174 0.68 -20.47 1.12
C VAL A 174 2.01 -20.09 1.77
N MET A 175 2.88 -21.07 2.03
CA MET A 175 4.21 -20.80 2.61
C MET A 175 5.07 -19.92 1.71
N SER A 176 5.07 -20.16 0.39
CA SER A 176 5.81 -19.33 -0.56
C SER A 176 5.27 -17.90 -0.60
N LEU A 177 3.94 -17.74 -0.55
CA LEU A 177 3.29 -16.43 -0.52
C LEU A 177 3.71 -15.64 0.72
N LEU A 178 3.67 -16.28 1.90
CA LEU A 178 4.12 -15.68 3.16
C LEU A 178 5.60 -15.28 3.10
N LEU A 179 6.47 -16.16 2.59
CA LEU A 179 7.90 -15.90 2.49
C LEU A 179 8.20 -14.73 1.55
N ILE A 180 7.55 -14.68 0.38
CA ILE A 180 7.69 -13.56 -0.55
C ILE A 180 7.29 -12.25 0.12
N TYR A 181 6.19 -12.25 0.87
CA TYR A 181 5.71 -11.03 1.53
C TYR A 181 6.55 -10.63 2.74
N ILE A 182 7.04 -11.58 3.54
CA ILE A 182 7.99 -11.27 4.63
C ILE A 182 9.29 -10.69 4.06
N PHE A 183 9.78 -11.27 2.96
CA PHE A 183 10.93 -10.73 2.24
C PHE A 183 10.64 -9.32 1.71
N TYR A 184 9.44 -9.07 1.19
CA TYR A 184 8.99 -7.74 0.80
C TYR A 184 9.00 -6.75 1.98
N ILE A 185 8.40 -7.10 3.13
CA ILE A 185 8.43 -6.27 4.34
C ILE A 185 9.88 -5.91 4.71
N TYR A 186 10.78 -6.89 4.71
CA TYR A 186 12.20 -6.66 4.97
C TYR A 186 12.82 -5.65 3.99
N LEU A 187 12.53 -5.77 2.69
CA LEU A 187 12.97 -4.80 1.70
C LEU A 187 12.34 -3.41 1.94
N THR A 188 11.05 -3.34 2.29
CA THR A 188 10.37 -2.09 2.63
C THR A 188 11.05 -1.38 3.81
N TYR A 189 11.33 -2.06 4.92
CA TYR A 189 12.00 -1.42 6.06
C TYR A 189 13.44 -0.99 5.73
N LYS A 190 14.14 -1.75 4.90
CA LYS A 190 15.52 -1.44 4.52
C LYS A 190 15.63 -0.32 3.47
N TYR A 191 14.61 -0.19 2.62
CA TYR A 191 14.67 0.60 1.39
C TYR A 191 13.43 1.48 1.13
N LYS A 192 12.43 1.58 1.99
CA LYS A 192 11.27 2.46 1.74
C LYS A 192 10.87 3.28 2.96
N ILE A 193 10.87 2.66 4.13
CA ILE A 193 10.55 3.35 5.39
C ILE A 193 11.82 4.08 5.83
N ILE A 194 11.73 5.41 5.86
CA ILE A 194 12.82 6.29 6.27
C ILE A 194 12.98 6.17 7.79
N ASP A 195 14.19 5.82 8.25
CA ASP A 195 14.54 5.92 9.66
C ASP A 195 14.45 7.39 10.07
N VAL A 196 13.59 7.68 11.05
CA VAL A 196 13.32 9.05 11.56
C VAL A 196 14.58 9.72 12.12
N GLU A 197 15.69 8.97 12.28
CA GLU A 197 16.98 9.46 12.76
C GLU A 197 17.77 10.34 11.75
N ILE A 198 17.35 10.44 10.48
CA ILE A 198 18.13 11.16 9.44
C ILE A 198 17.57 12.56 9.10
N LEU A 199 16.48 13.00 9.73
CA LEU A 199 15.98 14.39 9.68
C LEU A 199 16.41 15.19 10.92
#